data_AF-A0A353YD36-F1
#
_entry.id   AF-A0A353YD36-F1
#
_cell.length_a   1.000
_cell.length_b   1.000
_cell.length_c   1.000
_cell.angle_alpha   90.00
_cell.angle_beta   90.00
_cell.angle_gamma   90.00
#
_symmetry.space_group_name_H-M   'P 1'
#
loop_
_entity.id
_entity.type
_entity.pdbx_description
1 polymer ?
#
loop_
_entity_poly.entity_id
_entity_poly.type
_entity_poly.pdbx_seq_one_letter_code
_entity_poly.pdbx_strand_id
1 'polypeptide(L)'
;SALAHGGLGLAVIGIVATTAWRSEQILALKPGETADIAGYTLTFKGVAPRQGPNYRERVALFTVTRDGKDVTELTPSKREFTVEKSSTTEAGIHASWRGDLYAVLGDQLKDGAYSIRLYFNPLVRLIWLGAVVMFVGGGVSLSDRRLRVGAPKRAQAKAAGVPAGE
;
A
#
# COMPACT_ATOMS: atom_id res chain seq x y z
N SER A 1 -21.66 2.07 14.76
CA SER A 1 -20.79 2.26 15.94
C SER A 1 -19.88 3.47 15.76
N ALA A 2 -19.48 4.16 16.83
CA ALA A 2 -18.52 5.27 16.77
C ALA A 2 -17.12 4.80 16.31
N LEU A 3 -16.74 3.58 16.67
CA LEU A 3 -15.49 2.94 16.22
C LEU A 3 -15.42 2.81 14.70
N ALA A 4 -16.52 2.41 14.05
CA ALA A 4 -16.54 2.33 12.59
C ALA A 4 -16.36 3.72 11.93
N HIS A 5 -16.99 4.77 12.48
CA HIS A 5 -16.82 6.12 11.96
C HIS A 5 -15.40 6.67 12.23
N GLY A 6 -14.79 6.30 13.36
CA GLY A 6 -13.38 6.60 13.64
C GLY A 6 -12.43 5.93 12.64
N GLY A 7 -12.72 4.69 12.24
CA GLY A 7 -11.97 4.00 11.19
C GLY A 7 -12.06 4.70 9.82
N LEU A 8 -13.24 5.24 9.47
CA LEU A 8 -13.38 6.08 8.27
C LEU A 8 -12.52 7.34 8.37
N GLY A 9 -12.51 8.01 9.53
CA GLY A 9 -11.65 9.18 9.77
C GLY A 9 -10.17 8.87 9.56
N LEU A 10 -9.68 7.74 10.09
CA LEU A 10 -8.30 7.28 9.89
C LEU A 10 -7.99 7.04 8.40
N ALA A 11 -8.90 6.41 7.68
CA ALA A 11 -8.71 6.16 6.26
C ALA A 11 -8.66 7.46 5.45
N VAL A 12 -9.55 8.41 5.74
CA VAL A 12 -9.56 9.74 5.10
C VAL A 12 -8.26 10.49 5.39
N ILE A 13 -7.76 10.47 6.62
CA ILE A 13 -6.45 11.07 6.95
C ILE A 13 -5.33 10.43 6.12
N GLY A 14 -5.32 9.10 6.00
CA GLY A 14 -4.35 8.39 5.16
C GLY A 14 -4.42 8.80 3.69
N ILE A 15 -5.63 8.88 3.12
CA ILE A 15 -5.86 9.30 1.73
C ILE A 15 -5.40 10.74 1.51
N VAL A 16 -5.80 11.67 2.37
CA VAL A 16 -5.41 13.08 2.26
C VAL A 16 -3.90 13.22 2.40
N ALA A 17 -3.30 12.57 3.39
CA ALA A 17 -1.86 12.63 3.60
C ALA A 17 -1.07 12.10 2.40
N THR A 18 -1.41 10.91 1.87
CA THR A 18 -0.72 10.37 0.71
C THR A 18 -0.97 11.17 -0.56
N THR A 19 -2.08 11.90 -0.66
CA THR A 19 -2.38 12.72 -1.85
C THR A 19 -1.68 14.07 -1.78
N ALA A 20 -1.68 14.70 -0.60
CA ALA A 20 -1.14 16.04 -0.40
C ALA A 20 0.38 16.08 -0.22
N TRP A 21 0.99 15.03 0.35
CA TRP A 21 2.41 15.00 0.70
C TRP A 21 3.22 13.93 -0.04
N ARG A 22 2.66 13.35 -1.10
CA ARG A 22 3.45 12.47 -1.98
C ARG A 22 4.64 13.24 -2.56
N SER A 23 5.79 12.61 -2.53
CA SER A 23 7.00 13.11 -3.23
C SER A 23 7.25 12.27 -4.47
N GLU A 24 7.61 12.91 -5.57
CA GLU A 24 8.02 12.28 -6.82
C GLU A 24 9.31 12.93 -7.33
N GLN A 25 10.24 12.11 -7.81
CA GLN A 25 11.41 12.58 -8.52
C GLN A 25 11.67 11.69 -9.74
N ILE A 26 12.00 12.32 -10.87
CA ILE A 26 12.41 11.65 -12.09
C ILE A 26 13.81 12.14 -12.40
N LEU A 27 14.78 11.23 -12.36
CA LEU A 27 16.20 11.54 -12.45
C LEU A 27 16.86 10.66 -13.50
N ALA A 28 17.98 11.12 -14.04
CA ALA A 28 18.88 10.29 -14.82
C ALA A 28 20.09 9.96 -13.94
N LEU A 29 20.27 8.69 -13.59
CA LEU A 29 21.34 8.25 -12.69
C LEU A 29 22.32 7.34 -13.41
N LYS A 30 23.61 7.55 -13.16
CA LYS A 30 24.70 6.64 -13.50
C LYS A 30 25.07 5.77 -12.30
N PRO A 31 25.60 4.55 -12.52
CA PRO A 31 26.08 3.71 -11.42
C PRO A 31 27.05 4.48 -10.51
N GLY A 32 26.81 4.43 -9.20
CA GLY A 32 27.54 5.17 -8.17
C GLY A 32 26.85 6.45 -7.70
N GLU A 33 25.92 7.02 -8.47
CA GLU A 33 25.21 8.24 -8.11
C GLU A 33 24.10 8.00 -7.09
N THR A 34 23.76 9.06 -6.36
CA THR A 34 22.77 9.04 -5.28
C THR A 34 21.60 9.97 -5.58
N ALA A 35 20.43 9.63 -5.04
CA ALA A 35 19.24 10.46 -5.08
C ALA A 35 18.57 10.51 -3.70
N ASP A 36 18.11 11.68 -3.30
CA ASP A 36 17.49 11.90 -2.00
C ASP A 36 15.98 12.15 -2.14
N ILE A 37 15.17 11.39 -1.39
CA ILE A 37 13.70 11.56 -1.38
C ILE A 37 13.13 11.26 0.01
N ALA A 38 12.37 12.20 0.57
CA ALA A 38 11.68 12.06 1.87
C ALA A 38 12.57 11.58 3.05
N GLY A 39 13.85 11.97 3.02
CA GLY A 39 14.87 11.59 4.01
C GLY A 39 15.52 10.23 3.77
N TYR A 40 15.24 9.57 2.65
CA TYR A 40 15.99 8.41 2.17
C TYR A 40 17.03 8.84 1.16
N THR A 41 18.21 8.22 1.23
CA THR A 41 19.26 8.33 0.22
C THR A 41 19.37 7.00 -0.51
N LEU A 42 19.10 7.01 -1.81
CA LEU A 42 19.17 5.84 -2.67
C LEU A 42 20.45 5.92 -3.49
N THR A 43 21.34 4.94 -3.32
CA THR A 43 22.54 4.80 -4.14
C THR A 43 22.28 3.84 -5.28
N PHE A 44 22.36 4.31 -6.52
CA PHE A 44 22.19 3.48 -7.70
C PHE A 44 23.47 2.69 -7.97
N LYS A 45 23.42 1.36 -7.84
CA LYS A 45 24.59 0.49 -8.06
C LYS A 45 24.75 0.07 -9.53
N GLY A 46 23.71 0.26 -10.34
CA GLY A 46 23.69 -0.06 -11.76
C GLY A 46 22.58 -1.04 -12.12
N VAL A 47 22.67 -1.57 -13.35
CA VAL A 47 21.69 -2.51 -13.92
C VAL A 47 22.38 -3.80 -14.30
N ALA A 48 21.82 -4.93 -13.87
CA ALA A 48 22.27 -6.26 -14.25
C ALA A 48 21.23 -6.93 -15.17
N PRO A 49 21.63 -7.56 -16.29
CA PRO A 49 20.75 -8.41 -17.06
C PRO A 49 20.47 -9.71 -16.30
N ARG A 50 19.23 -10.19 -16.36
CA ARG A 50 18.79 -11.47 -15.82
C ARG A 50 17.91 -12.16 -16.85
N GLN A 51 18.06 -13.49 -16.97
CA GLN A 51 17.23 -14.30 -17.86
C GLN A 51 16.12 -14.95 -17.03
N GLY A 52 14.87 -14.67 -17.39
CA GLY A 52 13.69 -15.36 -16.86
C GLY A 52 13.30 -16.56 -17.75
N PRO A 53 12.28 -17.34 -17.35
CA PRO A 53 11.85 -18.53 -18.09
C PRO A 53 11.38 -18.24 -19.52
N ASN A 54 10.71 -17.10 -19.72
CA ASN A 54 10.14 -16.67 -20.99
C ASN A 54 10.33 -15.15 -21.26
N TYR A 55 11.15 -14.47 -20.45
CA TYR A 55 11.42 -13.04 -20.59
C TYR A 55 12.89 -12.72 -20.34
N ARG A 56 13.36 -11.60 -20.91
CA ARG A 56 14.62 -10.97 -20.53
C ARG A 56 14.32 -9.88 -19.51
N GLU A 57 15.15 -9.77 -18.48
CA GLU A 57 14.96 -8.82 -17.41
C GLU A 57 16.19 -7.95 -17.23
N ARG A 58 15.98 -6.66 -16.98
CA ARG A 58 17.00 -5.72 -16.53
C ARG A 58 16.66 -5.33 -15.11
N VAL A 59 17.51 -5.68 -14.15
CA VAL A 59 17.31 -5.41 -12.73
C VAL A 59 18.22 -4.27 -12.33
N ALA A 60 17.65 -3.16 -11.86
CA ALA A 60 18.43 -2.10 -11.24
C ALA A 60 18.64 -2.42 -9.75
N LEU A 61 19.83 -2.14 -9.24
CA LEU A 61 20.17 -2.36 -7.84
C LEU A 61 20.31 -1.01 -7.13
N PHE A 62 19.58 -0.85 -6.03
CA PHE A 62 19.67 0.33 -5.16
C PHE A 62 19.95 -0.09 -3.73
N THR A 63 20.92 0.57 -3.10
CA THR A 63 21.09 0.55 -1.65
C THR A 63 20.35 1.75 -1.07
N VAL A 64 19.46 1.52 -0.11
CA VAL A 64 18.66 2.56 0.53
C VAL A 64 19.14 2.77 1.96
N THR A 65 19.49 4.01 2.25
CA THR A 65 19.90 4.44 3.60
C THR A 65 18.99 5.56 4.09
N ARG A 66 18.95 5.75 5.41
CA ARG A 66 18.27 6.85 6.08
C ARG A 66 19.08 7.26 7.29
N ASP A 67 19.35 8.55 7.42
CA ASP A 67 20.16 9.10 8.53
C ASP A 67 21.51 8.35 8.69
N GLY A 68 22.13 7.98 7.56
CA GLY A 68 23.40 7.24 7.51
C GLY A 68 23.33 5.76 7.86
N LYS A 69 22.13 5.20 8.08
CA LYS A 69 21.93 3.77 8.41
C LYS A 69 21.30 3.02 7.24
N ASP A 70 21.75 1.79 7.01
CA ASP A 70 21.16 0.90 6.02
C ASP A 70 19.72 0.55 6.40
N VAL A 71 18.81 0.71 5.43
CA VAL A 71 17.39 0.41 5.59
C VAL A 71 17.01 -0.85 4.82
N THR A 72 17.35 -0.90 3.53
CA THR A 72 17.01 -2.01 2.63
C THR A 72 17.79 -1.90 1.32
N GLU A 73 17.74 -2.96 0.52
CA GLU A 73 18.01 -2.88 -0.91
C GLU A 73 16.69 -2.86 -1.69
N LEU A 74 16.67 -2.15 -2.83
CA LEU A 74 15.55 -2.13 -3.77
C LEU A 74 16.03 -2.63 -5.13
N THR A 75 15.30 -3.57 -5.70
CA THR A 75 15.63 -4.20 -6.99
C THR A 75 14.52 -4.03 -8.02
N PRO A 76 14.18 -2.79 -8.45
CA PRO A 76 13.23 -2.60 -9.54
C PRO A 76 13.73 -3.25 -10.83
N SER A 77 12.81 -3.77 -11.63
CA SER A 77 13.17 -4.46 -12.87
C SER A 77 12.27 -4.08 -14.04
N LYS A 78 12.80 -4.26 -15.25
CA LYS A 78 12.05 -4.15 -16.50
C LYS A 78 12.17 -5.48 -17.24
N ARG A 79 11.02 -6.09 -17.52
CA ARG A 79 10.87 -7.37 -18.21
C ARG A 79 10.46 -7.14 -19.66
N GLU A 80 11.08 -7.86 -20.56
CA GLU A 80 10.85 -7.81 -22.00
C GLU A 80 10.47 -9.21 -22.49
N PHE A 81 9.27 -9.32 -23.05
CA PHE A 81 8.68 -10.56 -23.55
C PHE A 81 8.81 -10.59 -25.06
N THR A 82 9.70 -11.43 -25.56
CA THR A 82 10.06 -11.45 -26.99
C THR A 82 8.93 -11.99 -27.87
N VAL A 83 8.16 -12.96 -27.38
CA VAL A 83 7.07 -13.60 -28.15
C VAL A 83 5.88 -12.65 -28.25
N GLU A 84 5.48 -12.05 -27.13
CA GLU A 84 4.34 -11.15 -27.01
C GLU A 84 4.66 -9.72 -27.48
N LYS A 85 5.94 -9.42 -27.78
CA LYS A 85 6.44 -8.07 -28.14
C LYS A 85 6.00 -7.00 -27.15
N SER A 86 6.01 -7.32 -25.86
CA SER A 86 5.56 -6.44 -24.78
C SER A 86 6.66 -6.24 -23.74
N SER A 87 6.54 -5.17 -22.96
CA SER A 87 7.42 -4.92 -21.82
C SER A 87 6.62 -4.56 -20.58
N THR A 88 7.12 -4.96 -19.41
CA THR A 88 6.49 -4.71 -18.11
C THR A 88 7.55 -4.22 -17.14
N THR A 89 7.17 -3.33 -16.23
CA THR A 89 8.08 -2.80 -15.22
C THR A 89 7.60 -3.23 -13.84
N GLU A 90 8.49 -3.82 -13.05
CA GLU A 90 8.30 -4.08 -11.63
C GLU A 90 8.99 -3.01 -10.80
N ALA A 91 8.23 -2.39 -9.90
CA ALA A 91 8.77 -1.42 -8.95
C ALA A 91 9.48 -2.14 -7.80
N GLY A 92 10.60 -1.58 -7.36
CA GLY A 92 11.18 -1.91 -6.05
C GLY A 92 10.40 -1.15 -5.00
N ILE A 93 9.88 -1.85 -3.98
CA ILE A 93 9.01 -1.26 -2.96
C ILE A 93 9.61 -1.51 -1.58
N HIS A 94 9.72 -0.45 -0.79
CA HIS A 94 10.01 -0.53 0.64
C HIS A 94 8.84 0.07 1.41
N ALA A 95 8.04 -0.78 2.02
CA ALA A 95 6.92 -0.35 2.85
C ALA A 95 7.42 -0.02 4.26
N SER A 96 7.19 1.20 4.74
CA SER A 96 7.57 1.63 6.09
C SER A 96 6.38 2.25 6.85
N TRP A 97 6.49 2.40 8.17
CA TRP A 97 5.40 3.00 8.97
C TRP A 97 5.14 4.47 8.59
N ARG A 98 6.19 5.19 8.18
CA ARG A 98 6.11 6.61 7.79
C ARG A 98 5.54 6.79 6.38
N GLY A 99 5.68 5.77 5.53
CA GLY A 99 5.27 5.81 4.14
C GLY A 99 6.01 4.78 3.30
N ASP A 100 5.53 4.58 2.09
CA ASP A 100 6.04 3.57 1.18
C ASP A 100 6.96 4.24 0.15
N LEU A 101 8.19 3.75 0.04
CA LEU A 101 9.19 4.19 -0.93
C LEU A 101 9.16 3.27 -2.14
N TYR A 102 9.11 3.85 -3.33
CA TYR A 102 9.09 3.12 -4.60
C TYR A 102 10.23 3.61 -5.48
N ALA A 103 10.89 2.67 -6.14
CA ALA A 103 11.82 2.94 -7.22
C ALA A 103 11.34 2.21 -8.48
N VAL A 104 11.43 2.88 -9.63
CA VAL A 104 11.01 2.34 -10.92
C VAL A 104 12.12 2.57 -11.93
N LEU A 105 12.52 1.48 -12.61
CA LEU A 105 13.52 1.52 -13.68
C LEU A 105 12.86 1.90 -15.01
N GLY A 106 13.31 3.01 -15.58
CA GLY A 106 13.02 3.44 -16.94
C GLY A 106 14.08 2.95 -17.94
N ASP A 107 14.12 3.61 -19.10
CA ASP A 107 15.06 3.26 -20.16
C ASP A 107 16.46 3.86 -19.94
N GLN A 108 17.43 3.24 -20.60
CA GLN A 108 18.79 3.76 -20.67
C GLN A 108 18.80 4.97 -21.61
N LEU A 109 19.45 6.04 -21.17
CA LEU A 109 19.67 7.26 -21.92
C LEU A 109 20.95 7.16 -22.76
N LYS A 110 21.09 8.08 -23.72
CA LYS A 110 22.18 8.07 -24.71
C LYS A 110 23.58 8.21 -24.12
N ASP A 111 23.69 8.75 -22.91
CA ASP A 111 24.94 9.02 -22.19
C ASP A 111 25.30 7.92 -21.17
N GLY A 112 24.58 6.79 -21.20
CA GLY A 112 24.78 5.66 -20.29
C GLY A 112 24.07 5.79 -18.95
N ALA A 113 23.38 6.90 -18.67
CA ALA A 113 22.51 7.03 -17.49
C ALA A 113 21.22 6.22 -17.67
N TYR A 114 20.52 5.94 -16.57
CA TYR A 114 19.19 5.33 -16.59
C TYR A 114 18.16 6.31 -16.06
N SER A 115 17.00 6.40 -16.71
CA SER A 115 15.86 7.15 -16.17
C SER A 115 15.28 6.39 -14.98
N ILE A 116 15.35 6.98 -13.79
CA ILE A 116 14.83 6.41 -12.55
C ILE A 116 13.70 7.30 -12.06
N ARG A 117 12.57 6.67 -11.69
CA ARG A 117 11.46 7.37 -11.02
C ARG A 117 11.36 6.90 -9.58
N LEU A 118 11.41 7.83 -8.66
CA LEU A 118 11.29 7.60 -7.22
C LEU A 118 10.00 8.21 -6.71
N TYR A 119 9.30 7.47 -5.85
CA TYR A 119 8.08 7.94 -5.19
C TYR A 119 8.15 7.68 -3.69
N PHE A 120 7.63 8.61 -2.91
CA PHE A 120 7.35 8.38 -1.50
C PHE A 120 5.90 8.72 -1.19
N ASN A 121 5.14 7.72 -0.73
CA ASN A 121 3.72 7.86 -0.39
C ASN A 121 3.58 7.80 1.14
N PRO A 122 3.43 8.94 1.84
CA PRO A 122 3.32 8.95 3.29
C PRO A 122 1.98 8.37 3.77
N LEU A 123 2.01 7.71 4.93
CA LEU A 123 0.80 7.33 5.70
C LEU A 123 -0.22 6.42 4.99
N VAL A 124 0.15 5.73 3.90
CA VAL A 124 -0.70 4.74 3.22
C VAL A 124 -1.24 3.69 4.18
N ARG A 125 -0.46 3.30 5.20
CA ARG A 125 -0.87 2.35 6.24
C ARG A 125 -2.08 2.80 7.06
N LEU A 126 -2.35 4.11 7.18
CA LEU A 126 -3.55 4.60 7.88
C LEU A 126 -4.84 4.23 7.14
N ILE A 127 -4.78 4.08 5.81
CA ILE A 127 -5.92 3.63 5.01
C ILE A 127 -6.30 2.20 5.41
N TRP A 128 -5.30 1.32 5.48
CA TRP A 128 -5.46 -0.06 5.89
C TRP A 128 -5.87 -0.19 7.36
N LEU A 129 -5.25 0.60 8.25
CA LEU A 129 -5.63 0.64 9.65
C LEU A 129 -7.08 1.09 9.83
N GLY A 130 -7.51 2.13 9.09
CA GLY A 130 -8.90 2.58 9.07
C GLY A 130 -9.87 1.49 8.64
N ALA A 131 -9.52 0.72 7.59
CA ALA A 131 -10.31 -0.42 7.14
C ALA A 131 -10.44 -1.52 8.20
N VAL A 132 -9.35 -1.86 8.89
CA VAL A 132 -9.37 -2.83 10.00
C VAL A 132 -10.24 -2.33 11.15
N VAL A 133 -10.10 -1.05 11.54
CA VAL A 133 -10.92 -0.45 12.60
C VAL A 133 -12.41 -0.43 12.22
N MET A 134 -12.73 -0.14 10.96
CA MET A 134 -14.10 -0.22 10.44
C MET A 134 -14.65 -1.64 10.52
N PHE A 135 -13.88 -2.64 10.09
CA PHE A 135 -14.27 -4.05 10.15
C PHE A 135 -14.58 -4.49 11.58
N VAL A 136 -13.67 -4.21 12.52
CA VAL A 136 -13.87 -4.52 13.95
C VAL A 136 -15.06 -3.74 14.52
N GLY A 137 -15.18 -2.44 14.20
CA GLY A 137 -16.28 -1.59 14.65
C GLY A 137 -17.65 -2.06 14.15
N GLY A 138 -17.72 -2.63 12.94
CA GLY A 138 -18.89 -3.30 12.39
C GLY A 138 -19.18 -4.63 13.08
N GLY A 139 -18.16 -5.47 13.26
CA GLY A 139 -18.28 -6.75 13.95
C GLY A 139 -18.78 -6.62 15.40
N VAL A 140 -18.27 -5.64 16.15
CA VAL A 140 -18.76 -5.32 17.51
C VAL A 140 -20.23 -4.87 17.46
N SER A 141 -20.59 -4.02 16.50
CA SER A 141 -21.97 -3.53 16.35
C SER A 141 -22.97 -4.65 16.04
N LEU A 142 -22.54 -5.69 15.33
CA LEU A 142 -23.37 -6.86 15.00
C LEU A 142 -23.44 -7.88 16.16
N SER A 143 -22.38 -7.98 16.95
CA SER A 143 -22.27 -8.94 18.06
C SER A 143 -23.00 -8.47 19.33
N ASP A 144 -23.15 -7.16 19.51
CA ASP A 144 -23.87 -6.63 20.67
C ASP A 144 -25.40 -6.79 20.50
N ARG A 145 -25.96 -7.79 21.21
CA ARG A 145 -27.39 -8.08 21.26
C ARG A 145 -28.23 -6.89 21.76
N ARG A 146 -27.63 -5.93 22.48
CA ARG A 146 -28.29 -4.70 22.98
C ARG A 146 -28.42 -3.61 21.91
N LEU A 147 -27.57 -3.65 20.87
CA LEU A 147 -27.60 -2.70 19.74
C LEU A 147 -28.39 -3.23 18.54
N ARG A 148 -29.02 -4.41 18.65
CA ARG A 148 -29.99 -4.92 17.65
C ARG A 148 -31.26 -4.07 17.69
N VAL A 149 -31.24 -2.92 17.01
CA VAL A 149 -32.45 -2.21 16.61
C VAL A 149 -33.26 -3.15 15.72
N GLY A 150 -34.40 -3.64 16.22
CA GLY A 150 -35.29 -4.54 15.47
C GLY A 150 -35.25 -6.02 15.87
N ALA A 151 -34.63 -6.42 17.01
CA ALA A 151 -34.90 -7.75 17.54
C ALA A 151 -36.40 -7.87 17.86
N PRO A 152 -37.17 -8.77 17.20
CA PRO A 152 -38.60 -8.87 17.43
C PRO A 152 -38.80 -9.25 18.89
N LYS A 153 -39.43 -8.34 19.66
CA LYS A 153 -39.92 -8.67 21.01
C LYS A 153 -40.88 -9.84 20.81
N ARG A 154 -40.51 -11.02 21.32
CA ARG A 154 -41.36 -12.21 21.26
C ARG A 154 -42.72 -11.80 21.81
N ALA A 155 -43.75 -11.78 20.97
CA ALA A 155 -45.09 -11.44 21.40
C ALA A 155 -45.45 -12.37 22.55
N GLN A 156 -45.77 -11.81 23.73
CA GLN A 156 -46.26 -12.61 24.84
C GLN A 156 -47.53 -13.30 24.34
N ALA A 157 -47.52 -14.63 24.30
CA ALA A 157 -48.70 -15.41 23.99
C ALA A 157 -49.76 -15.04 25.03
N LYS A 158 -50.82 -14.36 24.59
CA LYS A 158 -51.98 -14.06 25.42
C LYS A 158 -52.51 -15.40 25.89
N ALA A 159 -52.47 -15.65 27.21
CA ALA A 159 -53.07 -16.85 27.79
C ALA A 159 -54.53 -16.89 27.35
N ALA A 160 -54.90 -17.91 26.58
CA ALA A 160 -56.28 -18.14 26.18
C ALA A 160 -57.06 -18.48 27.45
N GLY A 161 -57.83 -17.50 27.94
CA GLY A 161 -58.83 -17.73 28.97
C GLY A 161 -59.86 -18.71 28.40
N VAL A 162 -59.95 -19.88 29.00
CA VAL A 162 -61.04 -20.83 28.80
C VAL A 162 -62.18 -20.38 29.72
N PRO A 163 -63.35 -19.95 29.23
CA PRO A 163 -64.54 -19.97 30.07
C PRO A 163 -65.07 -21.41 30.13
N ALA A 164 -65.14 -21.92 31.35
CA ALA A 164 -65.86 -23.14 31.68
C ALA A 164 -67.35 -22.95 31.33
N GLY A 165 -67.94 -23.97 30.72
CA GLY A 165 -69.38 -24.01 30.48
C GLY A 165 -70.15 -24.32 31.76
N GLU A 166 -71.39 -23.83 31.80
CA GLU A 166 -72.63 -24.50 32.21
C GLU A 166 -73.81 -23.74 31.62
#